data_AF-B6WUS9-F1
#
_entry.id   AF-B6WUS9-F1
#
_cell.length_a   1.000
_cell.length_b   1.000
_cell.length_c   1.000
_cell.angle_alpha   90.00
_cell.angle_beta   90.00
_cell.angle_gamma   90.00
#
_symmetry.space_group_name_H-M   'P 1'
#
loop_
_entity.id
_entity.type
_entity.pdbx_description
1 polymer ?
#
loop_
_entity_poly.entity_id
_entity_poly.type
_entity_poly.pdbx_seq_one_letter_code
_entity_poly.pdbx_strand_id
1 'polypeptide(L)'
;MQGKRALRRPLNRRRPLLHGSRSLSARQEAPHTVNVPVLPQPEVFDPDMLYVECGHCGAPIVWEKGRTRRLLAAVGIDPLELDASCVLITDSCPLCGGKGRYIIQIYRISAARSARHVFYAGNA
;
A
#
# COMPACT_ATOMS: atom_id res chain seq x y z
N MET A 1 12.85 79.65 33.31
CA MET A 1 11.80 78.73 33.82
C MET A 1 11.24 77.94 32.65
N GLN A 2 11.19 76.61 32.79
CA GLN A 2 10.97 75.60 31.75
C GLN A 2 9.49 75.39 31.39
N GLY A 3 9.21 74.92 30.17
CA GLY A 3 7.90 74.36 29.80
C GLY A 3 7.99 73.56 28.49
N LYS A 4 8.16 72.24 28.61
CA LYS A 4 8.47 71.27 27.55
C LYS A 4 7.21 70.77 26.81
N ARG A 5 7.40 70.41 25.53
CA ARG A 5 6.46 69.69 24.64
C ARG A 5 5.92 68.38 25.23
N ALA A 6 4.67 68.04 24.91
CA ALA A 6 4.14 66.66 24.86
C ALA A 6 3.12 66.60 23.70
N LEU A 7 3.41 66.06 22.50
CA LEU A 7 3.53 64.67 22.06
C LEU A 7 2.27 63.79 22.25
N ARG A 8 1.76 63.35 21.09
CA ARG A 8 0.55 62.56 20.81
C ARG A 8 0.56 61.17 21.46
N ARG A 9 -0.62 60.60 21.73
CA ARG A 9 -0.93 59.15 21.63
C ARG A 9 -2.44 58.87 21.80
N PRO A 10 -3.14 58.32 20.79
CA PRO A 10 -4.41 57.65 21.02
C PRO A 10 -4.17 56.23 21.55
N LEU A 11 -4.89 55.86 22.61
CA LEU A 11 -4.97 54.51 23.16
C LEU A 11 -6.21 53.79 22.59
N ASN A 12 -6.00 52.83 21.68
CA ASN A 12 -6.61 51.48 21.70
C ASN A 12 -6.27 50.76 20.39
N ARG A 13 -5.25 49.90 20.38
CA ARG A 13 -5.34 48.44 20.62
C ARG A 13 -6.39 47.75 19.73
N ARG A 14 -6.00 47.46 18.49
CA ARG A 14 -6.37 46.19 17.85
C ARG A 14 -5.10 45.37 17.72
N ARG A 15 -5.02 44.31 18.54
CA ARG A 15 -3.95 43.30 18.47
C ARG A 15 -4.16 42.55 17.14
N PRO A 16 -3.18 42.51 16.23
CA PRO A 16 -3.28 41.61 15.10
C PRO A 16 -3.27 40.18 15.65
N LEU A 17 -4.25 39.36 15.26
CA LEU A 17 -4.15 37.92 15.46
C LEU A 17 -2.93 37.47 14.65
N LEU A 18 -1.84 37.14 15.34
CA LEU A 18 -0.74 36.39 14.76
C LEU A 18 -1.34 35.09 14.25
N HIS A 19 -1.66 35.03 12.96
CA HIS A 19 -1.77 33.76 12.27
C HIS A 19 -0.38 33.17 12.34
N GLY A 20 -0.17 32.30 13.33
CA GLY A 20 0.94 31.39 13.34
C GLY A 20 0.75 30.49 12.14
N SER A 21 1.25 30.91 10.98
CA SER A 21 1.60 30.04 9.89
C SER A 21 2.67 29.12 10.45
N ARG A 22 2.23 28.02 11.09
CA ARG A 22 3.06 26.82 11.21
C ARG A 22 3.35 26.44 9.77
N SER A 23 4.51 26.87 9.29
CA SER A 23 5.14 26.28 8.12
C SER A 23 5.20 24.79 8.42
N LEU A 24 4.27 24.03 7.86
CA LEU A 24 4.42 22.60 7.67
C LEU A 24 5.51 22.46 6.60
N SER A 25 6.74 22.79 6.98
CA SER A 25 7.91 22.32 6.28
C SER A 25 7.87 20.81 6.51
N ALA A 26 7.14 20.10 5.64
CA ALA A 26 7.27 18.68 5.50
C ALA A 26 8.76 18.45 5.36
N ARG A 27 9.40 17.93 6.41
CA ARG A 27 10.76 17.47 6.30
C ARG A 27 10.69 16.37 5.26
N GLN A 28 11.09 16.68 4.03
CA GLN A 28 11.35 15.66 3.03
C GLN A 28 12.57 14.90 3.56
N GLU A 29 12.30 13.87 4.36
CA GLU A 29 13.29 12.86 4.66
C GLU A 29 13.80 12.31 3.34
N ALA A 30 15.13 12.37 3.16
CA ALA A 30 15.76 11.83 1.98
C ALA A 30 15.41 10.33 1.88
N PRO A 31 15.12 9.81 0.67
CA PRO A 31 14.80 8.39 0.50
C PRO A 31 15.92 7.53 1.07
N HIS A 32 15.54 6.55 1.90
CA HIS A 32 16.50 5.62 2.49
C HIS A 32 16.93 4.60 1.43
N THR A 33 18.22 4.58 1.10
CA THR A 33 18.80 3.51 0.30
C THR A 33 19.08 2.32 1.21
N VAL A 34 18.43 1.19 0.95
CA VAL A 34 18.67 -0.07 1.66
C VAL A 34 19.26 -1.07 0.68
N ASN A 35 20.39 -1.67 1.05
CA ASN A 35 20.96 -2.77 0.29
C ASN A 35 20.26 -4.06 0.71
N VAL A 36 19.46 -4.63 -0.18
CA VAL A 36 18.72 -5.87 0.08
C VAL A 36 19.55 -7.02 -0.48
N PRO A 37 20.17 -7.88 0.36
CA PRO A 37 20.90 -9.04 -0.13
C PRO A 37 19.93 -9.96 -0.87
N VAL A 38 20.35 -10.41 -2.06
CA VAL A 38 19.61 -11.42 -2.82
C VAL A 38 19.72 -12.73 -2.06
N LEU A 39 18.65 -13.13 -1.38
CA LEU A 39 18.58 -14.42 -0.73
C LEU A 39 18.44 -15.52 -1.78
N PRO A 40 19.08 -16.69 -1.59
CA PRO A 40 18.82 -17.84 -2.44
C PRO A 40 17.33 -18.18 -2.38
N GLN A 41 16.69 -18.30 -3.56
CA GLN A 41 15.31 -18.74 -3.62
C GLN A 41 15.23 -20.18 -3.09
N PRO A 42 14.27 -20.50 -2.20
CA PRO A 42 14.09 -21.87 -1.76
C PRO A 42 13.81 -22.79 -2.96
N GLU A 43 14.27 -24.05 -2.91
CA GLU A 43 14.05 -25.05 -3.98
C GLU A 43 12.57 -25.26 -4.30
N VAL A 44 11.69 -24.99 -3.33
CA VAL A 44 10.24 -25.02 -3.48
C VAL A 44 9.65 -23.73 -2.91
N PHE A 45 8.96 -22.97 -3.75
CA PHE A 45 8.25 -21.77 -3.34
C PHE A 45 6.95 -22.12 -2.60
N ASP A 46 6.72 -21.52 -1.43
CA ASP A 46 5.44 -21.67 -0.72
C ASP A 46 4.41 -20.67 -1.30
N PRO A 47 3.35 -21.14 -1.99
CA PRO A 47 2.34 -20.25 -2.59
C PRO A 47 1.58 -19.41 -1.56
N ASP A 48 1.57 -19.78 -0.27
CA ASP A 48 0.96 -18.94 0.76
C ASP A 48 1.77 -17.66 1.03
N MET A 49 3.01 -17.56 0.51
CA MET A 49 3.83 -16.33 0.56
C MET A 49 3.51 -15.34 -0.58
N LEU A 50 2.59 -15.67 -1.49
CA LEU A 50 2.18 -14.75 -2.55
C LEU A 50 1.50 -13.52 -1.95
N TYR A 51 1.84 -12.34 -2.48
CA TYR A 51 1.09 -11.12 -2.18
C TYR A 51 -0.30 -11.22 -2.81
N VAL A 52 -1.33 -10.93 -2.01
CA VAL A 52 -2.73 -10.95 -2.43
C VAL A 52 -3.34 -9.57 -2.28
N GLU A 53 -3.98 -9.09 -3.36
CA GLU A 53 -4.62 -7.77 -3.40
C GLU A 53 -6.11 -7.87 -3.73
N CYS A 54 -6.89 -6.96 -3.16
CA CYS A 54 -8.27 -6.74 -3.54
C CYS A 54 -8.37 -5.92 -4.83
N GLY A 55 -8.90 -6.50 -5.91
CA GLY A 55 -9.14 -5.79 -7.17
C GLY A 55 -10.20 -4.67 -7.07
N HIS A 56 -11.01 -4.65 -6.00
CA HIS A 56 -12.02 -3.60 -5.79
C HIS A 56 -11.47 -2.34 -5.09
N CYS A 57 -10.70 -2.52 -4.00
CA CYS A 57 -10.24 -1.39 -3.17
C CYS A 57 -8.72 -1.27 -3.06
N GLY A 58 -7.95 -2.19 -3.66
CA GLY A 58 -6.49 -2.24 -3.58
C GLY A 58 -5.94 -2.68 -2.22
N ALA A 59 -6.81 -3.02 -1.25
CA ALA A 59 -6.34 -3.43 0.08
C ALA A 59 -5.63 -4.80 0.01
N PRO A 60 -4.51 -4.98 0.74
CA PRO A 60 -3.88 -6.28 0.87
C PRO A 60 -4.80 -7.23 1.63
N ILE A 61 -4.85 -8.49 1.19
CA ILE A 61 -5.65 -9.53 1.84
C ILE A 61 -4.70 -10.51 2.51
N VAL A 62 -4.86 -10.67 3.83
CA VAL A 62 -4.13 -11.67 4.60
C VAL A 62 -5.01 -12.89 4.76
N TRP A 63 -4.50 -14.04 4.34
CA TRP A 63 -5.18 -15.33 4.45
C TRP A 63 -4.51 -16.21 5.49
N GLU A 64 -5.28 -17.14 6.05
CA GLU A 64 -4.71 -18.17 6.90
C GLU A 64 -3.78 -19.11 6.10
N LYS A 65 -2.78 -19.67 6.78
CA LYS A 65 -1.87 -20.66 6.18
C LYS A 65 -2.65 -21.79 5.51
N GLY A 66 -2.20 -22.18 4.33
CA GLY A 66 -2.77 -23.22 3.47
C GLY A 66 -3.95 -22.76 2.62
N ARG A 67 -4.43 -21.51 2.75
CA ARG A 67 -5.58 -21.02 1.97
C ARG A 67 -5.25 -20.82 0.51
N THR A 68 -4.10 -20.23 0.18
CA THR A 68 -3.71 -20.01 -1.22
C THR A 68 -3.55 -21.37 -1.90
N ARG A 69 -2.86 -22.32 -1.25
CA ARG A 69 -2.73 -23.68 -1.78
C ARG A 69 -4.06 -24.38 -2.04
N ARG A 70 -5.03 -24.28 -1.12
CA ARG A 70 -6.38 -24.83 -1.29
C ARG A 70 -7.11 -24.20 -2.47
N LEU A 71 -6.99 -22.88 -2.61
CA LEU A 71 -7.65 -22.13 -3.68
C LEU A 71 -7.06 -22.50 -5.05
N LEU A 72 -5.73 -22.56 -5.17
CA LEU A 72 -5.04 -23.01 -6.40
C LEU A 72 -5.44 -24.44 -6.80
N ALA A 73 -5.51 -25.36 -5.83
CA ALA A 73 -5.95 -26.72 -6.07
C ALA A 73 -7.41 -26.76 -6.59
N ALA A 74 -8.29 -25.90 -6.07
CA ALA A 74 -9.69 -25.83 -6.51
C ALA A 74 -9.83 -25.35 -7.98
N VAL A 75 -8.85 -24.61 -8.51
CA VAL A 75 -8.82 -24.12 -9.90
C VAL A 75 -7.92 -24.93 -10.83
N GLY A 76 -7.29 -25.99 -10.32
CA GLY A 76 -6.39 -26.84 -11.10
C GLY A 76 -5.08 -26.18 -11.49
N ILE A 77 -4.62 -25.18 -10.72
CA ILE A 77 -3.29 -24.56 -10.91
C ILE A 77 -2.28 -25.32 -10.06
N ASP A 78 -1.22 -25.82 -10.69
CA ASP A 78 -0.10 -26.44 -9.98
C ASP A 78 0.70 -25.33 -9.25
N PRO A 79 0.87 -25.41 -7.90
CA PRO A 79 1.69 -24.46 -7.16
C PRO A 79 3.12 -24.33 -7.66
N LEU A 80 3.68 -25.36 -8.32
CA LEU A 80 5.03 -25.33 -8.90
C LEU A 80 5.16 -24.38 -10.09
N GLU A 81 4.05 -23.94 -10.70
CA GLU A 81 4.05 -22.93 -11.76
C GLU A 81 4.21 -21.49 -11.23
N LEU A 82 4.15 -21.32 -9.91
CA LEU A 82 4.18 -20.02 -9.24
C LEU A 82 5.51 -19.82 -8.50
N ASP A 83 5.97 -18.59 -8.47
CA ASP A 83 7.15 -18.18 -7.71
C ASP A 83 6.94 -16.78 -7.11
N ALA A 84 7.98 -16.25 -6.46
CA ALA A 84 7.95 -14.93 -5.81
C ALA A 84 7.69 -13.76 -6.77
N SER A 85 7.71 -13.97 -8.09
CA SER A 85 7.35 -12.95 -9.08
C SER A 85 5.84 -12.90 -9.35
N CYS A 86 5.04 -13.81 -8.79
CA CYS A 86 3.60 -13.83 -8.97
C CYS A 86 2.87 -12.97 -7.92
N VAL A 87 1.74 -12.38 -8.33
CA VAL A 87 0.78 -11.67 -7.49
C VAL A 87 -0.61 -12.19 -7.78
N LEU A 88 -1.40 -12.39 -6.73
CA LEU A 88 -2.79 -12.83 -6.82
C LEU A 88 -3.71 -11.64 -6.59
N ILE A 89 -4.61 -11.39 -7.54
CA ILE A 89 -5.66 -10.36 -7.43
C ILE A 89 -6.99 -11.06 -7.26
N THR A 90 -7.76 -10.67 -6.25
CA THR A 90 -9.13 -11.13 -6.01
C THR A 90 -10.15 -10.13 -6.54
N ASP A 91 -11.38 -10.55 -6.80
CA ASP A 91 -12.48 -9.64 -7.17
C ASP A 91 -12.97 -8.77 -5.99
N SER A 92 -12.88 -9.27 -4.76
CA SER A 92 -13.30 -8.55 -3.56
C SER A 92 -12.56 -9.04 -2.32
N CYS A 93 -12.55 -8.21 -1.25
CA CYS A 93 -12.04 -8.59 0.07
C CYS A 93 -13.19 -8.62 1.10
N PRO A 94 -12.95 -9.18 2.32
CA PRO A 94 -13.96 -9.21 3.37
C PRO A 94 -14.55 -7.84 3.73
N LEU A 95 -13.78 -6.75 3.58
CA LEU A 95 -14.24 -5.38 3.84
C LEU A 95 -15.13 -4.84 2.72
N CYS A 96 -14.96 -5.30 1.49
CA CYS A 96 -15.81 -4.96 0.35
C CYS A 96 -17.06 -5.84 0.24
N GLY A 97 -17.22 -6.81 1.15
CA GLY A 97 -18.34 -7.75 1.16
C GLY A 97 -18.05 -9.11 0.54
N GLY A 98 -16.79 -9.44 0.25
CA GLY A 98 -16.38 -10.76 -0.19
C GLY A 98 -16.66 -11.82 0.88
N LYS A 99 -17.53 -12.78 0.60
CA LYS A 99 -17.99 -13.82 1.55
C LYS A 99 -17.21 -15.13 1.42
N GLY A 100 -15.88 -15.04 1.33
CA GLY A 100 -15.01 -16.21 1.24
C GLY A 100 -15.00 -16.93 -0.11
N ARG A 101 -15.79 -16.47 -1.08
CA ARG A 101 -15.69 -16.85 -2.50
C ARG A 101 -14.96 -15.73 -3.22
N TYR A 102 -13.92 -16.08 -3.97
CA TYR A 102 -13.09 -15.13 -4.69
C TYR A 102 -12.90 -15.61 -6.12
N ILE A 103 -13.12 -14.71 -7.07
CA ILE A 103 -12.56 -14.88 -8.42
C ILE A 103 -11.13 -14.37 -8.35
N ILE A 104 -10.18 -15.17 -8.83
CA ILE A 104 -8.76 -14.81 -8.75
C ILE A 104 -8.16 -14.55 -10.13
N GLN A 105 -7.13 -13.72 -10.16
CA GLN A 105 -6.28 -13.51 -11.32
C GLN A 105 -4.84 -13.57 -10.86
N ILE A 106 -3.98 -14.25 -11.62
CA ILE A 106 -2.57 -14.37 -11.26
C ILE A 106 -1.76 -13.60 -12.29
N TYR A 107 -0.97 -12.65 -11.81
CA TYR A 107 -0.08 -11.85 -12.61
C TYR A 107 1.36 -12.19 -12.28
N ARG A 108 2.20 -12.33 -13.30
CA ARG A 108 3.64 -12.45 -13.12
C ARG A 108 4.29 -11.10 -13.38
N ILE A 109 4.91 -10.54 -12.35
CA ILE A 109 5.67 -9.30 -12.41
C ILE A 109 7.04 -9.63 -13.02
N SER A 110 7.35 -9.00 -14.14
CA SER A 110 8.71 -9.05 -14.69
C SER A 110 9.24 -7.63 -14.83
N ALA A 111 10.57 -7.47 -14.72
CA ALA A 111 11.23 -6.17 -14.93
C ALA A 111 11.03 -5.64 -16.36
N ALA A 112 10.71 -6.52 -17.30
CA ALA A 112 10.26 -6.16 -18.63
C ALA A 112 8.74 -5.93 -18.62
N ARG A 113 8.31 -4.85 -19.28
CA ARG A 113 6.93 -4.36 -19.36
C ARG A 113 5.99 -5.26 -20.19
N SER A 114 6.05 -6.57 -19.99
CA SER A 114 5.22 -7.57 -20.69
C SER A 114 4.53 -8.46 -19.66
N ALA A 115 3.45 -7.94 -19.06
CA ALA A 115 2.54 -8.76 -18.29
C ALA A 115 1.85 -9.76 -19.23
N ARG A 116 2.27 -11.03 -19.21
CA ARG A 116 1.44 -12.11 -19.73
C ARG A 116 0.29 -12.30 -18.74
N HIS A 117 -0.92 -12.12 -19.24
CA HIS A 117 -2.14 -12.19 -18.46
C HIS A 117 -2.68 -13.61 -18.50
N VAL A 118 -2.94 -14.21 -17.33
CA VAL A 118 -3.64 -15.50 -17.24
C VAL A 118 -4.81 -15.36 -16.27
N PHE A 119 -6.03 -15.54 -16.79
CA PHE A 119 -7.28 -15.46 -16.03
C PHE A 119 -7.67 -16.85 -15.51
N TYR A 120 -7.97 -16.98 -14.22
CA TYR A 120 -8.42 -18.23 -13.62
C TYR A 120 -9.63 -18.02 -12.69
N ALA A 121 -10.84 -18.38 -13.13
CA ALA A 121 -12.02 -18.29 -12.27
C ALA A 121 -12.10 -19.53 -11.37
N GLY A 122 -12.08 -19.32 -10.04
CA GLY A 122 -12.23 -20.38 -9.05
C GLY A 122 -13.46 -20.25 -8.19
N ASN A 123 -14.11 -21.39 -7.94
CA ASN A 123 -15.12 -21.51 -6.90
C ASN A 123 -14.48 -22.24 -5.72
N ALA A 124 -14.27 -21.52 -4.62
CA ALA A 124 -13.98 -22.11 -3.31
C ALA A 124 -15.29 -22.43 -2.58
#